data_AF-A0A9P6V5B4-F1
#
_entry.id   AF-A0A9P6V5B4-F1
#
_cell.length_a   1.000
_cell.length_b   1.000
_cell.length_c   1.000
_cell.angle_alpha   90.00
_cell.angle_beta   90.00
_cell.angle_gamma   90.00
#
_symmetry.space_group_name_H-M   'P 1'
#
loop_
_entity.id
_entity.type
_entity.pdbx_description
1 polymer ?
#
loop_
_entity_poly.entity_id
_entity_poly.type
_entity_poly.pdbx_seq_one_letter_code
_entity_poly.pdbx_strand_id
1 'polypeptide(L)'
;MDTLSNFLSAHPSAKYGALLIAYMGFVRHLRFRRINSLLRKYPDPTLPLRNFSVAREVFGTISELEFPYLNVVSLEFALFKTYAIPSISKILAATKQFSTNCLRRTDDTVLVLLEMNEGYSRNLRRTMVEGGKVDEEEMLNDERRKEIASERLNFIHGHYNILQGDYLYTLSLFIMEPAAFVDKFEWRTMTQLEKNALLALWTHNGNKMGIKNIPETLEQLAAWTEAYENEHLAYDPANRIIADATTDLLLNKAPEFIHPFGRTAVASLLTPQLRRAFNIPAPPAGLTTIMETALKARGLFIRYFMLPRHLPRVRTGLRANKDNKYVPFYHKYGVVYGDGYRVEDLGPDKFIGKCPVSFHPSGITPAAGSSSLQDL
;
A
#
# COMPACT_ATOMS: atom_id res chain seq x y z
N MET A 1 9.33 -47.26 -18.70
CA MET A 1 9.45 -45.96 -19.39
C MET A 1 8.91 -46.02 -20.82
N ASP A 2 9.07 -47.15 -21.53
CA ASP A 2 8.62 -47.31 -22.92
C ASP A 2 7.10 -47.20 -23.15
N THR A 3 6.28 -47.65 -22.19
CA THR A 3 4.81 -47.60 -22.29
C THR A 3 4.25 -46.18 -22.24
N LEU A 4 4.79 -45.30 -21.40
CA LEU A 4 4.35 -43.91 -21.29
C LEU A 4 4.83 -43.08 -22.49
N SER A 5 6.07 -43.30 -22.94
CA SER A 5 6.63 -42.63 -24.12
C SER A 5 5.83 -42.98 -25.39
N ASN A 6 5.48 -44.26 -25.57
CA ASN A 6 4.68 -44.74 -26.70
C ASN A 6 3.25 -44.20 -26.65
N PHE A 7 2.61 -44.18 -25.47
CA PHE A 7 1.25 -43.64 -25.31
C PHE A 7 1.16 -42.14 -25.62
N LEU A 8 2.09 -41.35 -25.08
CA LEU A 8 2.19 -39.92 -25.36
C LEU A 8 2.46 -39.67 -26.85
N SER A 9 3.26 -40.52 -27.49
CA SER A 9 3.56 -40.39 -28.92
C SER A 9 2.37 -40.63 -29.83
N ALA A 10 1.48 -41.56 -29.45
CA ALA A 10 0.23 -41.82 -30.15
C ALA A 10 -0.88 -40.76 -29.89
N HIS A 11 -0.79 -39.98 -28.81
CA HIS A 11 -1.82 -39.01 -28.41
C HIS A 11 -1.23 -37.61 -28.14
N PRO A 12 -1.08 -36.76 -29.17
CA PRO A 12 -0.52 -35.41 -29.03
C PRO A 12 -1.25 -34.54 -27.97
N SER A 13 -2.57 -34.69 -27.83
CA SER A 13 -3.34 -34.00 -26.78
C SER A 13 -2.93 -34.42 -25.36
N ALA A 14 -2.58 -35.69 -25.15
CA ALA A 14 -2.06 -36.19 -23.87
C ALA A 14 -0.67 -35.63 -23.56
N LYS A 15 0.19 -35.42 -24.57
CA LYS A 15 1.48 -34.71 -24.42
C LYS A 15 1.30 -33.29 -23.90
N TYR A 16 0.42 -32.51 -24.53
CA TYR A 16 0.17 -31.13 -24.10
C TYR A 16 -0.46 -31.05 -22.71
N GLY A 17 -1.37 -31.96 -22.39
CA GLY A 17 -1.93 -32.09 -21.03
C GLY A 17 -0.86 -32.38 -19.97
N ALA A 18 0.05 -33.33 -20.24
CA ALA A 18 1.14 -33.67 -19.34
C ALA A 18 2.12 -32.49 -19.13
N LEU A 19 2.48 -31.79 -20.20
CA LEU A 19 3.32 -30.58 -20.12
C LEU A 19 2.66 -29.47 -19.30
N LEU A 20 1.37 -29.25 -19.48
CA LEU A 20 0.61 -28.25 -18.72
C LEU A 20 0.60 -28.57 -17.23
N ILE A 21 0.32 -29.83 -16.85
CA ILE A 21 0.32 -30.28 -15.46
C ILE A 21 1.73 -30.15 -14.85
N ALA A 22 2.78 -30.53 -15.58
CA ALA A 22 4.16 -30.39 -15.13
C ALA A 22 4.53 -28.91 -14.91
N TYR A 23 4.14 -28.02 -15.83
CA TYR A 23 4.33 -26.58 -15.69
C TYR A 23 3.58 -26.03 -14.47
N MET A 24 2.30 -26.38 -14.29
CA MET A 24 1.51 -25.94 -13.13
C MET A 24 2.12 -26.41 -11.81
N GLY A 25 2.63 -27.64 -11.76
CA GLY A 25 3.36 -28.19 -10.61
C GLY A 25 4.66 -27.42 -10.34
N PHE A 26 5.42 -27.10 -11.38
CA PHE A 26 6.66 -26.32 -11.28
C PHE A 26 6.42 -24.89 -10.80
N VAL A 27 5.46 -24.17 -11.39
CA VAL A 27 5.07 -22.82 -10.97
C VAL A 27 4.63 -22.82 -9.51
N ARG A 28 3.76 -23.78 -9.13
CA ARG A 28 3.31 -23.93 -7.75
C ARG A 28 4.47 -24.16 -6.80
N HIS A 29 5.41 -25.04 -7.14
CA HIS A 29 6.59 -25.29 -6.33
C HIS A 29 7.42 -24.01 -6.12
N LEU A 30 7.72 -23.28 -7.20
CA LEU A 30 8.48 -22.04 -7.13
C LEU A 30 7.79 -20.94 -6.33
N ARG A 31 6.46 -20.82 -6.41
CA ARG A 31 5.70 -19.86 -5.60
C ARG A 31 5.77 -20.15 -4.11
N PHE A 32 5.62 -21.42 -3.72
CA PHE A 32 5.68 -21.80 -2.32
C PHE A 32 7.10 -21.81 -1.76
N ARG A 33 8.14 -21.83 -2.62
CA ARG A 33 9.54 -21.79 -2.20
C ARG A 33 9.86 -20.58 -1.32
N ARG A 34 9.34 -19.39 -1.64
CA ARG A 34 9.63 -18.17 -0.87
C ARG A 34 9.05 -18.22 0.53
N ILE A 35 7.74 -18.45 0.66
CA ILE A 35 7.10 -18.54 1.97
C ILE A 35 7.66 -19.69 2.80
N ASN A 36 7.94 -20.84 2.20
CA ASN A 36 8.58 -21.96 2.90
C ASN A 36 10.00 -21.61 3.38
N SER A 37 10.76 -20.84 2.60
CA SER A 37 12.08 -20.34 3.03
C SER A 37 11.95 -19.37 4.20
N LEU A 38 10.96 -18.48 4.16
CA LEU A 38 10.73 -17.48 5.20
C LEU A 38 10.32 -18.14 6.52
N LEU A 39 9.40 -19.12 6.48
CA LEU A 39 8.98 -19.89 7.66
C LEU A 39 10.09 -20.77 8.24
N ARG A 40 11.01 -21.28 7.41
CA ARG A 40 12.21 -21.97 7.92
C ARG A 40 13.20 -21.01 8.57
N LYS A 41 13.36 -19.81 8.00
CA LYS A 41 14.24 -18.76 8.55
C LYS A 41 13.69 -18.22 9.88
N TYR A 42 12.37 -18.09 9.98
CA TYR A 42 11.65 -17.54 11.13
C TYR A 42 10.53 -18.48 11.59
N PRO A 43 10.86 -19.57 12.31
CA PRO A 43 9.87 -20.55 12.76
C PRO A 43 8.95 -20.01 13.86
N ASP A 44 9.40 -19.03 14.64
CA ASP A 44 8.56 -18.36 15.65
C ASP A 44 7.75 -17.23 14.97
N PRO A 45 6.42 -17.35 14.87
CA PRO A 45 5.57 -16.35 14.22
C PRO A 45 5.50 -15.02 14.99
N THR A 46 5.89 -14.99 16.27
CA THR A 46 5.88 -13.77 17.11
C THR A 46 7.16 -12.95 16.98
N LEU A 47 8.20 -13.48 16.34
CA LEU A 47 9.49 -12.80 16.19
C LEU A 47 9.40 -11.37 15.61
N PRO A 48 8.57 -11.07 14.60
CA PRO A 48 8.40 -9.70 14.10
C PRO A 48 7.97 -8.70 15.17
N LEU A 49 7.18 -9.13 16.17
CA LEU A 49 6.68 -8.26 17.25
C LEU A 49 7.79 -7.79 18.20
N ARG A 50 8.91 -8.52 18.26
CA ARG A 50 10.07 -8.22 19.12
C ARG A 50 11.35 -7.88 18.34
N ASN A 51 11.33 -7.99 17.01
CA ASN A 51 12.44 -7.65 16.14
C ASN A 51 11.94 -6.91 14.89
N PHE A 52 12.06 -5.60 14.93
CA PHE A 52 11.60 -4.72 13.86
C PHE A 52 12.28 -4.97 12.51
N SER A 53 13.54 -5.42 12.50
CA SER A 53 14.24 -5.77 11.25
C SER A 53 13.56 -6.96 10.55
N VAL A 54 13.14 -7.97 11.33
CA VAL A 54 12.37 -9.11 10.81
C VAL A 54 11.01 -8.65 10.31
N ALA A 55 10.32 -7.76 11.03
CA ALA A 55 9.05 -7.19 10.57
C ALA A 55 9.19 -6.50 9.20
N ARG A 56 10.24 -5.69 9.00
CA ARG A 56 10.51 -5.02 7.71
C ARG A 56 10.83 -6.00 6.58
N GLU A 57 11.63 -7.02 6.84
CA GLU A 57 11.94 -8.05 5.84
C GLU A 57 10.67 -8.82 5.41
N VAL A 58 9.87 -9.26 6.39
CA VAL A 58 8.64 -10.02 6.15
C VAL A 58 7.63 -9.13 5.43
N PHE A 59 7.42 -7.89 5.90
CA PHE A 59 6.55 -6.93 5.23
C PHE A 59 6.98 -6.67 3.79
N GLY A 60 8.27 -6.41 3.55
CA GLY A 60 8.76 -6.14 2.20
C GLY A 60 8.57 -7.34 1.25
N THR A 61 8.69 -8.55 1.80
CA THR A 61 8.37 -9.78 1.07
C THR A 61 6.89 -9.85 0.67
N ILE A 62 5.98 -9.53 1.58
CA ILE A 62 4.53 -9.50 1.32
C ILE A 62 4.21 -8.44 0.26
N SER A 63 4.65 -7.21 0.51
CA SER A 63 4.20 -6.00 -0.18
C SER A 63 4.84 -5.79 -1.54
N GLU A 64 6.10 -6.19 -1.76
CA GLU A 64 6.79 -5.94 -3.05
C GLU A 64 7.09 -7.20 -3.87
N LEU A 65 7.06 -8.40 -3.28
CA LEU A 65 7.35 -9.66 -3.98
C LEU A 65 6.11 -10.54 -4.18
N GLU A 66 5.38 -10.84 -3.10
CA GLU A 66 4.29 -11.81 -3.09
C GLU A 66 2.99 -11.21 -3.64
N PHE A 67 2.50 -10.13 -3.02
CA PHE A 67 1.17 -9.55 -3.27
C PHE A 67 1.15 -8.06 -3.65
N PRO A 68 2.09 -7.52 -4.46
CA PRO A 68 2.22 -6.08 -4.68
C PRO A 68 1.01 -5.42 -5.35
N TYR A 69 0.22 -6.17 -6.12
CA TYR A 69 -0.99 -5.62 -6.70
C TYR A 69 -2.10 -5.51 -5.65
N LEU A 70 -2.40 -6.60 -4.94
CA LEU A 70 -3.53 -6.61 -4.02
C LEU A 70 -3.25 -5.81 -2.76
N ASN A 71 -1.99 -5.72 -2.32
CA ASN A 71 -1.59 -4.83 -1.22
C ASN A 71 -1.93 -3.35 -1.52
N VAL A 72 -1.74 -2.90 -2.76
CA VAL A 72 -2.11 -1.53 -3.16
C VAL A 72 -3.64 -1.40 -3.26
N VAL A 73 -4.30 -2.36 -3.93
CA VAL A 73 -5.77 -2.30 -4.12
C VAL A 73 -6.51 -2.39 -2.79
N SER A 74 -6.03 -3.19 -1.83
CA SER A 74 -6.65 -3.28 -0.50
C SER A 74 -6.58 -1.95 0.23
N LEU A 75 -5.46 -1.23 0.15
CA LEU A 75 -5.32 0.08 0.77
C LEU A 75 -6.18 1.15 0.07
N GLU A 76 -6.38 1.04 -1.25
CA GLU A 76 -7.33 1.91 -1.97
C GLU A 76 -8.76 1.71 -1.51
N PHE A 77 -9.17 0.46 -1.24
CA PHE A 77 -10.48 0.18 -0.65
C PHE A 77 -10.54 0.53 0.84
N ALA A 78 -9.44 0.40 1.57
CA ALA A 78 -9.31 0.85 2.96
C ALA A 78 -9.54 2.36 3.08
N LEU A 79 -9.13 3.15 2.10
CA LEU A 79 -9.38 4.59 2.10
C LEU A 79 -10.88 4.92 2.12
N PHE A 80 -11.73 4.15 1.41
CA PHE A 80 -13.19 4.33 1.52
C PHE A 80 -13.68 4.12 2.97
N LYS A 81 -13.06 3.23 3.74
CA LYS A 81 -13.41 3.11 5.16
C LYS A 81 -13.13 4.39 5.95
N THR A 82 -11.97 5.01 5.74
CA THR A 82 -11.66 6.32 6.35
C THR A 82 -12.61 7.42 5.90
N TYR A 83 -13.05 7.42 4.64
CA TYR A 83 -13.96 8.44 4.11
C TYR A 83 -15.40 8.28 4.63
N ALA A 84 -15.74 7.13 5.20
CA ALA A 84 -17.04 6.88 5.80
C ALA A 84 -17.15 7.37 7.26
N ILE A 85 -16.04 7.90 7.82
CA ILE A 85 -15.99 8.52 9.15
C ILE A 85 -16.07 10.05 8.99
N PRO A 86 -17.14 10.72 9.44
CA PRO A 86 -17.34 12.15 9.18
C PRO A 86 -16.24 13.08 9.72
N SER A 87 -15.61 12.77 10.87
CA SER A 87 -14.48 13.54 11.40
C SER A 87 -13.30 13.57 10.42
N ILE A 88 -13.02 12.43 9.77
CA ILE A 88 -11.95 12.31 8.79
C ILE A 88 -12.35 12.97 7.47
N SER A 89 -13.51 12.60 6.91
CA SER A 89 -13.93 13.05 5.57
C SER A 89 -14.09 14.57 5.48
N LYS A 90 -14.57 15.23 6.55
CA LYS A 90 -14.67 16.70 6.63
C LYS A 90 -13.31 17.38 6.55
N ILE A 91 -12.30 16.85 7.25
CA ILE A 91 -10.93 17.37 7.15
C ILE A 91 -10.44 17.22 5.71
N LEU A 92 -10.59 16.03 5.11
CA LEU A 92 -10.15 15.77 3.74
C LEU A 92 -10.84 16.68 2.72
N ALA A 93 -12.16 16.88 2.83
CA ALA A 93 -12.94 17.78 1.99
C ALA A 93 -12.52 19.24 2.15
N ALA A 94 -12.30 19.69 3.39
CA ALA A 94 -11.87 21.06 3.68
C ALA A 94 -10.50 21.38 3.06
N THR A 95 -9.62 20.39 2.88
CA THR A 95 -8.32 20.61 2.20
C THR A 95 -8.46 20.95 0.71
N LYS A 96 -9.59 20.62 0.08
CA LYS A 96 -9.87 20.69 -1.36
C LYS A 96 -8.93 19.87 -2.25
N GLN A 97 -7.96 19.16 -1.68
CA GLN A 97 -6.96 18.43 -2.48
C GLN A 97 -7.57 17.28 -3.28
N PHE A 98 -8.63 16.64 -2.77
CA PHE A 98 -9.33 15.60 -3.53
C PHE A 98 -10.12 16.15 -4.71
N SER A 99 -10.67 17.36 -4.64
CA SER A 99 -11.43 17.94 -5.75
C SER A 99 -10.54 18.64 -6.77
N THR A 100 -9.40 19.21 -6.37
CA THR A 100 -8.55 20.00 -7.28
C THR A 100 -7.27 19.29 -7.72
N ASN A 101 -6.68 18.46 -6.87
CA ASN A 101 -5.34 17.89 -7.05
C ASN A 101 -5.30 16.39 -6.70
N CYS A 102 -6.38 15.64 -6.93
CA CYS A 102 -6.55 14.26 -6.45
C CYS A 102 -5.35 13.36 -6.78
N LEU A 103 -4.90 13.43 -8.03
CA LEU A 103 -3.76 12.65 -8.52
C LEU A 103 -2.49 12.91 -7.70
N ARG A 104 -2.12 14.18 -7.54
CA ARG A 104 -0.93 14.56 -6.77
C ARG A 104 -1.08 14.21 -5.30
N ARG A 105 -2.24 14.51 -4.70
CA ARG A 105 -2.53 14.18 -3.30
C ARG A 105 -2.42 12.68 -3.01
N THR A 106 -2.81 11.84 -3.96
CA THR A 106 -2.66 10.39 -3.86
C THR A 106 -1.20 9.97 -3.99
N ASP A 107 -0.47 10.50 -4.99
CA ASP A 107 0.94 10.19 -5.16
C ASP A 107 1.81 10.66 -3.99
N ASP A 108 1.53 11.84 -3.43
CA ASP A 108 2.16 12.35 -2.22
C ASP A 108 2.06 11.37 -1.06
N THR A 109 0.84 10.90 -0.76
CA THR A 109 0.62 9.95 0.32
C THR A 109 1.30 8.61 0.06
N VAL A 110 1.15 8.07 -1.15
CA VAL A 110 1.78 6.79 -1.48
C VAL A 110 3.31 6.91 -1.38
N LEU A 111 3.92 7.98 -1.89
CA LEU A 111 5.37 8.14 -1.83
C LEU A 111 5.85 8.35 -0.39
N VAL A 112 5.17 9.13 0.45
CA VAL A 112 5.52 9.25 1.88
C VAL A 112 5.48 7.89 2.56
N LEU A 113 4.40 7.12 2.37
CA LEU A 113 4.27 5.80 2.99
C LEU A 113 5.31 4.81 2.47
N LEU A 114 5.69 4.87 1.19
CA LEU A 114 6.72 4.00 0.63
C LEU A 114 8.12 4.42 1.09
N GLU A 115 8.42 5.71 1.22
CA GLU A 115 9.69 6.16 1.80
C GLU A 115 9.85 5.69 3.25
N MET A 116 8.76 5.62 4.02
CA MET A 116 8.75 5.06 5.38
C MET A 116 8.96 3.54 5.44
N ASN A 117 8.57 2.77 4.41
CA ASN A 117 8.42 1.32 4.55
C ASN A 117 9.18 0.48 3.50
N GLU A 118 9.58 1.05 2.36
CA GLU A 118 10.15 0.32 1.21
C GLU A 118 11.68 0.13 1.31
N GLY A 119 12.34 0.64 2.35
CA GLY A 119 13.80 0.61 2.50
C GLY A 119 14.43 -0.78 2.37
N TYR A 120 13.83 -1.82 2.97
CA TYR A 120 14.30 -3.21 2.83
C TYR A 120 14.23 -3.68 1.37
N SER A 121 13.06 -3.55 0.73
CA SER A 121 12.83 -3.99 -0.64
C SER A 121 13.65 -3.20 -1.66
N ARG A 122 13.90 -1.92 -1.38
CA ARG A 122 14.77 -1.05 -2.18
C ARG A 122 16.23 -1.49 -2.09
N ASN A 123 16.74 -1.76 -0.90
CA ASN A 123 18.09 -2.30 -0.71
C ASN A 123 18.26 -3.67 -1.40
N LEU A 124 17.27 -4.57 -1.23
CA LEU A 124 17.28 -5.87 -1.89
C LEU A 124 17.30 -5.72 -3.42
N ARG A 125 16.44 -4.86 -3.99
CA ARG A 125 16.42 -4.60 -5.43
C ARG A 125 17.74 -4.00 -5.92
N ARG A 126 18.27 -2.99 -5.22
CA ARG A 126 19.55 -2.33 -5.53
C ARG A 126 20.67 -3.37 -5.61
N THR A 127 20.82 -4.19 -4.56
CA THR A 127 21.80 -5.28 -4.50
C THR A 127 21.64 -6.24 -5.69
N MET A 128 20.41 -6.62 -6.04
CA MET A 128 20.16 -7.57 -7.15
C MET A 128 20.48 -7.00 -8.53
N VAL A 129 20.34 -5.69 -8.75
CA VAL A 129 20.54 -5.07 -10.07
C VAL A 129 21.90 -4.38 -10.24
N GLU A 130 22.60 -4.08 -9.14
CA GLU A 130 23.89 -3.37 -9.12
C GLU A 130 25.06 -4.28 -8.70
N GLY A 131 25.09 -5.53 -9.18
CA GLY A 131 26.26 -6.40 -9.04
C GLY A 131 26.36 -7.21 -7.74
N GLY A 132 25.26 -7.36 -7.00
CA GLY A 132 25.15 -8.31 -5.88
C GLY A 132 25.79 -7.85 -4.57
N LYS A 133 26.35 -6.64 -4.53
CA LYS A 133 26.98 -6.07 -3.32
C LYS A 133 26.03 -5.11 -2.62
N VAL A 134 26.06 -5.19 -1.30
CA VAL A 134 25.34 -4.23 -0.45
C VAL A 134 26.10 -2.90 -0.47
N ASP A 135 25.39 -1.83 -0.80
CA ASP A 135 25.87 -0.45 -0.68
C ASP A 135 25.46 0.09 0.69
N GLU A 136 26.41 0.13 1.62
CA GLU A 136 26.19 0.57 3.01
C GLU A 136 25.82 2.06 3.10
N GLU A 137 26.38 2.89 2.23
CA GLU A 137 26.09 4.33 2.19
C GLU A 137 24.62 4.56 1.81
N GLU A 138 24.15 3.85 0.78
CA GLU A 138 22.75 3.93 0.37
C GLU A 138 21.79 3.25 1.35
N MET A 139 22.22 2.22 2.09
CA MET A 139 21.41 1.70 3.21
C MET A 139 21.19 2.75 4.28
N LEU A 140 22.24 3.48 4.66
CA LEU A 140 22.15 4.55 5.63
C LEU A 140 21.30 5.72 5.09
N ASN A 141 21.38 5.97 3.78
CA ASN A 141 20.52 6.92 3.08
C ASN A 141 19.04 6.51 3.12
N ASP A 142 18.73 5.24 2.93
CA ASP A 142 17.37 4.72 3.03
C ASP A 142 16.78 4.89 4.45
N GLU A 143 17.58 4.74 5.50
CA GLU A 143 17.16 5.05 6.87
C GLU A 143 16.91 6.56 7.07
N ARG A 144 17.75 7.44 6.49
CA ARG A 144 17.51 8.90 6.53
C ARG A 144 16.21 9.27 5.84
N ARG A 145 15.96 8.73 4.65
CA ARG A 145 14.72 8.98 3.88
C ARG A 145 13.48 8.55 4.67
N LYS A 146 13.55 7.42 5.36
CA LYS A 146 12.49 6.92 6.24
C LYS A 146 12.17 7.91 7.36
N GLU A 147 13.18 8.40 8.07
CA GLU A 147 12.97 9.38 9.16
C GLU A 147 12.42 10.71 8.61
N ILE A 148 12.97 11.23 7.51
CA ILE A 148 12.46 12.44 6.84
C ILE A 148 10.99 12.28 6.45
N ALA A 149 10.61 11.14 5.87
CA ALA A 149 9.23 10.87 5.48
C ALA A 149 8.27 10.81 6.69
N SER A 150 8.70 10.18 7.78
CA SER A 150 7.94 10.11 9.03
C SER A 150 7.71 11.49 9.64
N GLU A 151 8.77 12.30 9.74
CA GLU A 151 8.69 13.65 10.26
C GLU A 151 7.87 14.57 9.34
N ARG A 152 8.00 14.40 8.01
CA ARG A 152 7.19 15.12 7.02
C ARG A 152 5.71 14.80 7.16
N LEU A 153 5.36 13.54 7.37
CA LEU A 153 3.98 13.12 7.64
C LEU A 153 3.45 13.78 8.92
N ASN A 154 4.22 13.72 10.01
CA ASN A 154 3.87 14.35 11.29
C ASN A 154 3.70 15.87 11.16
N PHE A 155 4.58 16.53 10.40
CA PHE A 155 4.47 17.96 10.11
C PHE A 155 3.15 18.27 9.41
N ILE A 156 2.82 17.56 8.32
CA ILE A 156 1.57 17.81 7.58
C ILE A 156 0.36 17.57 8.48
N HIS A 157 0.34 16.43 9.18
CA HIS A 157 -0.77 16.05 10.04
C HIS A 157 -0.95 16.97 11.25
N GLY A 158 0.14 17.51 11.82
CA GLY A 158 0.10 18.47 12.93
C GLY A 158 -0.58 19.81 12.62
N HIS A 159 -0.83 20.11 11.34
CA HIS A 159 -1.60 21.30 10.93
C HIS A 159 -3.12 21.06 10.89
N TYR A 160 -3.58 19.86 11.24
CA TYR A 160 -4.99 19.51 11.26
C TYR A 160 -5.37 18.93 12.62
N ASN A 161 -6.58 19.24 13.08
CA ASN A 161 -7.12 18.71 14.33
C ASN A 161 -7.66 17.28 14.13
N ILE A 162 -6.76 16.32 13.96
CA ILE A 162 -7.09 14.90 13.76
C ILE A 162 -7.27 14.23 15.13
N LEU A 163 -8.39 13.55 15.34
CA LEU A 163 -8.67 12.88 16.61
C LEU A 163 -7.75 11.66 16.80
N GLN A 164 -7.43 11.33 18.05
CA GLN A 164 -6.66 10.11 18.35
C GLN A 164 -7.35 8.84 17.84
N GLY A 165 -8.67 8.76 17.93
CA GLY A 165 -9.46 7.67 17.34
C GLY A 165 -9.32 7.60 15.82
N ASP A 166 -9.37 8.74 15.12
CA ASP A 166 -9.21 8.80 13.66
C ASP A 166 -7.83 8.29 13.22
N TYR A 167 -6.78 8.67 13.96
CA TYR A 167 -5.42 8.17 13.74
C TYR A 167 -5.34 6.66 13.91
N LEU A 168 -5.82 6.13 15.06
CA LEU A 168 -5.75 4.71 15.37
C LEU A 168 -6.60 3.88 14.40
N TYR A 169 -7.77 4.39 13.98
CA TYR A 169 -8.59 3.77 12.96
C TYR A 169 -7.89 3.72 11.62
N THR A 170 -7.32 4.82 11.16
CA THR A 170 -6.56 4.82 9.89
C THR A 170 -5.38 3.86 9.96
N LEU A 171 -4.68 3.80 11.10
CA LEU A 171 -3.57 2.87 11.33
C LEU A 171 -4.03 1.40 11.27
N SER A 172 -5.16 1.07 11.90
CA SER A 172 -5.65 -0.30 11.94
C SER A 172 -5.98 -0.82 10.54
N LEU A 173 -6.45 0.03 9.65
CA LEU A 173 -6.74 -0.32 8.27
C LEU A 173 -5.48 -0.69 7.48
N PHE A 174 -4.34 -0.05 7.74
CA PHE A 174 -3.06 -0.44 7.13
C PHE A 174 -2.58 -1.83 7.56
N ILE A 175 -3.00 -2.29 8.74
CA ILE A 175 -2.67 -3.61 9.28
C ILE A 175 -3.65 -4.67 8.76
N MET A 176 -4.94 -4.39 8.89
CA MET A 176 -6.00 -5.39 8.76
C MET A 176 -6.47 -5.58 7.31
N GLU A 177 -6.60 -4.51 6.53
CA GLU A 177 -7.18 -4.59 5.18
C GLU A 177 -6.29 -5.35 4.19
N PRO A 178 -4.95 -5.17 4.15
CA PRO A 178 -4.09 -6.01 3.31
C PRO A 178 -4.21 -7.49 3.65
N ALA A 179 -4.21 -7.86 4.92
CA ALA A 179 -4.35 -9.24 5.36
C ALA A 179 -5.71 -9.83 4.95
N ALA A 180 -6.81 -9.10 5.19
CA ALA A 180 -8.16 -9.53 4.85
C ALA A 180 -8.34 -9.73 3.33
N PHE A 181 -7.82 -8.81 2.52
CA PHE A 181 -7.89 -8.91 1.06
C PHE A 181 -7.06 -10.07 0.53
N VAL A 182 -5.82 -10.24 1.01
CA VAL A 182 -4.96 -11.35 0.59
C VAL A 182 -5.58 -12.69 0.96
N ASP A 183 -6.07 -12.84 2.19
CA ASP A 183 -6.72 -14.08 2.63
C ASP A 183 -7.95 -14.43 1.79
N LYS A 184 -8.68 -13.42 1.30
CA LYS A 184 -9.90 -13.62 0.52
C LYS A 184 -9.67 -13.83 -0.99
N PHE A 185 -8.66 -13.18 -1.57
CA PHE A 185 -8.54 -13.03 -3.03
C PHE A 185 -7.20 -13.43 -3.66
N GLU A 186 -6.13 -13.59 -2.88
CA GLU A 186 -4.82 -13.97 -3.46
C GLU A 186 -4.61 -15.49 -3.55
N TRP A 187 -3.52 -15.88 -4.21
CA TRP A 187 -3.19 -17.28 -4.49
C TRP A 187 -2.88 -18.13 -3.24
N ARG A 188 -2.68 -17.50 -2.08
CA ARG A 188 -2.55 -18.10 -0.75
C ARG A 188 -2.98 -17.10 0.33
N THR A 189 -3.26 -17.61 1.52
CA THR A 189 -3.47 -16.80 2.73
C THR A 189 -2.14 -16.30 3.31
N MET A 190 -2.21 -15.23 4.10
CA MET A 190 -1.11 -14.77 4.94
C MET A 190 -0.92 -15.70 6.14
N THR A 191 0.33 -15.96 6.47
CA THR A 191 0.73 -16.69 7.68
C THR A 191 0.67 -15.80 8.91
N GLN A 192 0.69 -16.38 10.11
CA GLN A 192 0.72 -15.59 11.35
C GLN A 192 1.99 -14.72 11.45
N LEU A 193 3.14 -15.22 10.97
CA LEU A 193 4.38 -14.46 10.85
C LEU A 193 4.18 -13.17 10.04
N GLU A 194 3.49 -13.29 8.90
CA GLU A 194 3.21 -12.17 8.00
C GLU A 194 2.24 -11.16 8.61
N LYS A 195 1.17 -11.62 9.26
CA LYS A 195 0.21 -10.74 9.94
C LYS A 195 0.84 -10.02 11.13
N ASN A 196 1.69 -10.71 11.90
CA ASN A 196 2.45 -10.09 12.99
C ASN A 196 3.49 -9.09 12.48
N ALA A 197 4.05 -9.28 11.29
CA ALA A 197 4.93 -8.29 10.67
C ALA A 197 4.18 -7.01 10.27
N LEU A 198 2.95 -7.13 9.73
CA LEU A 198 2.07 -5.97 9.50
C LEU A 198 1.79 -5.22 10.79
N LEU A 199 1.38 -5.93 11.85
CA LEU A 199 1.13 -5.35 13.17
C LEU A 199 2.38 -4.63 13.70
N ALA A 200 3.53 -5.29 13.75
CA ALA A 200 4.77 -4.71 14.25
C ALA A 200 5.21 -3.47 13.46
N LEU A 201 5.13 -3.53 12.13
CA LEU A 201 5.55 -2.42 11.28
C LEU A 201 4.70 -1.18 11.51
N TRP A 202 3.38 -1.34 11.46
CA TRP A 202 2.48 -0.21 11.60
C TRP A 202 2.36 0.26 13.05
N THR A 203 2.48 -0.60 14.06
CA THR A 203 2.61 -0.15 15.45
C THR A 203 3.85 0.72 15.64
N HIS A 204 4.99 0.36 15.03
CA HIS A 204 6.18 1.22 15.05
C HIS A 204 5.91 2.59 14.41
N ASN A 205 5.28 2.62 13.24
CA ASN A 205 4.91 3.87 12.56
C ASN A 205 3.93 4.70 13.42
N GLY A 206 2.91 4.07 13.99
CA GLY A 206 1.92 4.73 14.83
C GLY A 206 2.54 5.33 16.10
N ASN A 207 3.48 4.64 16.73
CA ASN A 207 4.23 5.16 17.87
C ASN A 207 5.07 6.40 17.47
N LYS A 208 5.74 6.37 16.31
CA LYS A 208 6.47 7.53 15.76
C LYS A 208 5.56 8.72 15.42
N MET A 209 4.28 8.46 15.16
CA MET A 209 3.25 9.48 14.94
C MET A 209 2.56 9.95 16.25
N GLY A 210 2.94 9.40 17.40
CA GLY A 210 2.33 9.74 18.69
C GLY A 210 0.90 9.22 18.88
N ILE A 211 0.52 8.16 18.15
CA ILE A 211 -0.76 7.48 18.33
C ILE A 211 -0.74 6.70 19.64
N LYS A 212 -1.76 6.91 20.48
CA LYS A 212 -1.85 6.30 21.81
C LYS A 212 -2.71 5.04 21.79
N ASN A 213 -2.49 4.16 22.76
CA ASN A 213 -3.32 2.98 23.04
C ASN A 213 -3.50 2.04 21.83
N ILE A 214 -2.45 1.85 21.02
CA ILE A 214 -2.46 0.90 19.91
C ILE A 214 -2.57 -0.53 20.50
N PRO A 215 -3.61 -1.31 20.15
CA PRO A 215 -3.75 -2.68 20.63
C PRO A 215 -2.55 -3.57 20.27
N GLU A 216 -2.17 -4.47 21.20
CA GLU A 216 -0.94 -5.27 21.08
C GLU A 216 -1.12 -6.55 20.26
N THR A 217 -2.37 -6.96 20.02
CA THR A 217 -2.68 -8.15 19.21
C THR A 217 -3.65 -7.83 18.08
N LEU A 218 -3.65 -8.66 17.03
CA LEU A 218 -4.55 -8.53 15.88
C LEU A 218 -6.01 -8.65 16.29
N GLU A 219 -6.31 -9.52 17.26
CA GLU A 219 -7.67 -9.76 17.77
C GLU A 219 -8.19 -8.52 18.52
N GLN A 220 -7.36 -7.94 19.39
CA GLN A 220 -7.72 -6.71 20.10
C GLN A 220 -7.89 -5.54 19.12
N LEU A 221 -7.00 -5.43 18.12
CA LEU A 221 -7.08 -4.42 17.08
C LEU A 221 -8.35 -4.57 16.24
N ALA A 222 -8.72 -5.81 15.88
CA ALA A 222 -9.95 -6.10 15.15
C ALA A 222 -11.19 -5.69 15.95
N ALA A 223 -11.26 -6.09 17.22
CA ALA A 223 -12.38 -5.73 18.10
C ALA A 223 -12.49 -4.22 18.30
N TRP A 224 -11.35 -3.54 18.49
CA TRP A 224 -11.32 -2.07 18.60
C TRP A 224 -11.79 -1.40 17.29
N THR A 225 -11.33 -1.88 16.14
CA THR A 225 -11.70 -1.34 14.82
C THR A 225 -13.20 -1.51 14.55
N GLU A 226 -13.76 -2.68 14.84
CA GLU A 226 -15.19 -2.95 14.70
C GLU A 226 -16.03 -2.05 15.62
N ALA A 227 -15.63 -1.90 16.88
CA ALA A 227 -16.31 -1.00 17.81
C ALA A 227 -16.28 0.45 17.32
N TYR A 228 -15.13 0.91 16.83
CA TYR A 228 -14.96 2.25 16.28
C TYR A 228 -15.83 2.48 15.04
N GLU A 229 -15.87 1.53 14.10
CA GLU A 229 -16.74 1.58 12.91
C GLU A 229 -18.22 1.63 13.31
N ASN A 230 -18.65 0.82 14.26
CA ASN A 230 -20.05 0.78 14.70
C ASN A 230 -20.52 2.09 15.33
N GLU A 231 -19.62 2.82 16.00
CA GLU A 231 -19.94 4.09 16.65
C GLU A 231 -19.83 5.29 15.70
N HIS A 232 -18.82 5.31 14.82
CA HIS A 232 -18.43 6.53 14.09
C HIS A 232 -18.82 6.53 12.61
N LEU A 233 -19.10 5.36 12.02
CA LEU A 233 -19.47 5.28 10.60
C LEU A 233 -20.90 5.82 10.41
N ALA A 234 -20.99 6.94 9.71
CA ALA A 234 -22.25 7.62 9.45
C ALA A 234 -22.23 8.30 8.09
N TYR A 235 -23.41 8.58 7.55
CA TYR A 235 -23.53 9.38 6.34
C TYR A 235 -23.17 10.85 6.62
N ASP A 236 -22.38 11.43 5.72
CA ASP A 236 -22.14 12.87 5.64
C ASP A 236 -21.91 13.27 4.17
N PRO A 237 -22.36 14.44 3.70
CA PRO A 237 -22.10 14.90 2.33
C PRO A 237 -20.60 14.93 1.97
N ALA A 238 -19.72 15.21 2.93
CA ALA A 238 -18.27 15.19 2.70
C ALA A 238 -17.77 13.80 2.30
N ASN A 239 -18.35 12.73 2.86
CA ASN A 239 -18.00 11.34 2.52
C ASN A 239 -18.19 11.10 1.02
N ARG A 240 -19.35 11.54 0.48
CA ARG A 240 -19.70 11.35 -0.93
C ARG A 240 -18.72 12.07 -1.85
N ILE A 241 -18.39 13.32 -1.54
CA ILE A 241 -17.45 14.14 -2.33
C ILE A 241 -16.10 13.43 -2.47
N ILE A 242 -15.56 12.91 -1.37
CA ILE A 242 -14.25 12.25 -1.36
C ILE A 242 -14.31 10.87 -2.04
N ALA A 243 -15.39 10.12 -1.81
CA ALA A 243 -15.59 8.82 -2.45
C ALA A 243 -15.73 8.95 -3.98
N ASP A 244 -16.45 9.96 -4.46
CA ASP A 244 -16.59 10.22 -5.91
C ASP A 244 -15.24 10.59 -6.53
N ALA A 245 -14.51 11.55 -5.95
CA ALA A 245 -13.19 11.95 -6.45
C ALA A 245 -12.21 10.77 -6.49
N THR A 246 -12.23 9.92 -5.46
CA THR A 246 -11.39 8.71 -5.42
C THR A 246 -11.81 7.70 -6.47
N THR A 247 -13.12 7.49 -6.67
CA THR A 247 -13.63 6.59 -7.71
C THR A 247 -13.24 7.09 -9.10
N ASP A 248 -13.30 8.40 -9.35
CA ASP A 248 -12.82 8.99 -10.60
C ASP A 248 -11.33 8.77 -10.82
N LEU A 249 -10.51 8.90 -9.77
CA LEU A 249 -9.09 8.58 -9.84
C LEU A 249 -8.86 7.10 -10.20
N LEU A 250 -9.58 6.17 -9.58
CA LEU A 250 -9.48 4.73 -9.87
C LEU A 250 -9.82 4.40 -11.33
N LEU A 251 -10.74 5.16 -11.94
CA LEU A 251 -11.21 4.97 -13.30
C LEU A 251 -10.44 5.80 -14.34
N ASN A 252 -9.50 6.65 -13.93
CA ASN A 252 -8.93 7.69 -14.80
C ASN A 252 -8.15 7.16 -16.02
N LYS A 253 -7.67 5.91 -15.96
CA LYS A 253 -7.01 5.23 -17.10
C LYS A 253 -7.99 4.45 -17.98
N ALA A 254 -9.21 4.21 -17.51
CA ALA A 254 -10.23 3.54 -18.30
C ALA A 254 -10.89 4.53 -19.27
N PRO A 255 -11.27 4.09 -20.48
CA PRO A 255 -12.09 4.88 -21.39
C PRO A 255 -13.40 5.35 -20.71
N GLU A 256 -13.83 6.59 -21.00
CA GLU A 256 -15.00 7.22 -20.35
C GLU A 256 -16.28 6.40 -20.48
N PHE A 257 -16.49 5.69 -21.61
CA PHE A 257 -17.67 4.87 -21.82
C PHE A 257 -17.78 3.68 -20.82
N ILE A 258 -16.69 3.29 -20.15
CA ILE A 258 -16.67 2.24 -19.13
C ILE A 258 -16.97 2.79 -17.73
N HIS A 259 -16.85 4.10 -17.52
CA HIS A 259 -16.94 4.72 -16.19
C HIS A 259 -18.25 4.40 -15.45
N PRO A 260 -19.44 4.39 -16.09
CA PRO A 260 -20.68 4.01 -15.38
C PRO A 260 -20.61 2.61 -14.78
N PHE A 261 -20.14 1.62 -15.56
CA PHE A 261 -19.92 0.26 -15.08
C PHE A 261 -18.83 0.22 -14.00
N GLY A 262 -17.72 0.94 -14.20
CA GLY A 262 -16.63 1.03 -13.25
C GLY A 262 -17.07 1.54 -11.87
N ARG A 263 -17.93 2.58 -11.83
CA ARG A 263 -18.53 3.10 -10.60
C ARG A 263 -19.41 2.06 -9.91
N THR A 264 -20.23 1.33 -10.66
CA THR A 264 -21.03 0.22 -10.11
C THR A 264 -20.15 -0.92 -9.60
N ALA A 265 -19.05 -1.23 -10.29
CA ALA A 265 -18.10 -2.26 -9.90
C ALA A 265 -17.38 -1.89 -8.59
N VAL A 266 -16.90 -0.65 -8.44
CA VAL A 266 -16.34 -0.14 -7.17
C VAL A 266 -17.37 -0.23 -6.06
N ALA A 267 -18.59 0.27 -6.29
CA ALA A 267 -19.68 0.19 -5.33
C ALA A 267 -20.00 -1.26 -4.92
N SER A 268 -19.88 -2.22 -5.84
CA SER A 268 -20.14 -3.63 -5.55
C SER A 268 -19.13 -4.29 -4.61
N LEU A 269 -17.93 -3.72 -4.50
CA LEU A 269 -16.87 -4.16 -3.60
C LEU A 269 -16.91 -3.43 -2.25
N LEU A 270 -17.76 -2.41 -2.09
CA LEU A 270 -18.02 -1.75 -0.81
C LEU A 270 -19.05 -2.54 0.00
N THR A 271 -18.84 -2.62 1.33
CA THR A 271 -19.82 -3.23 2.23
C THR A 271 -21.14 -2.47 2.22
N PRO A 272 -22.27 -3.10 2.58
CA PRO A 272 -23.55 -2.40 2.68
C PRO A 272 -23.52 -1.19 3.61
N GLN A 273 -22.75 -1.26 4.70
CA GLN A 273 -22.60 -0.17 5.66
C GLN A 273 -21.83 1.02 5.04
N LEU A 274 -20.72 0.76 4.35
CA LEU A 274 -19.98 1.80 3.63
C LEU A 274 -20.83 2.46 2.54
N ARG A 275 -21.57 1.67 1.75
CA ARG A 275 -22.48 2.23 0.73
C ARG A 275 -23.52 3.18 1.34
N ARG A 276 -24.10 2.83 2.50
CA ARG A 276 -25.01 3.73 3.22
C ARG A 276 -24.31 5.02 3.67
N ALA A 277 -23.07 4.93 4.19
CA ALA A 277 -22.27 6.08 4.60
C ALA A 277 -21.95 7.06 3.45
N PHE A 278 -21.95 6.57 2.22
CA PHE A 278 -21.73 7.38 1.03
C PHE A 278 -23.01 7.76 0.28
N ASN A 279 -24.17 7.30 0.74
CA ASN A 279 -25.40 7.37 -0.03
C ASN A 279 -25.22 6.82 -1.47
N ILE A 280 -24.56 5.66 -1.59
CA ILE A 280 -24.37 4.91 -2.83
C ILE A 280 -25.45 3.81 -2.91
N PRO A 281 -26.21 3.69 -4.02
CA PRO A 281 -27.23 2.67 -4.15
C PRO A 281 -26.63 1.26 -4.15
N ALA A 282 -27.46 0.26 -3.88
CA ALA A 282 -27.04 -1.13 -4.00
C ALA A 282 -26.66 -1.47 -5.45
N PRO A 283 -25.57 -2.23 -5.67
CA PRO A 283 -25.23 -2.73 -6.99
C PRO A 283 -26.30 -3.74 -7.46
N PRO A 284 -26.39 -4.02 -8.78
CA PRO A 284 -27.20 -5.10 -9.30
C PRO A 284 -26.91 -6.43 -8.59
N ALA A 285 -27.95 -7.24 -8.39
CA ALA A 285 -27.84 -8.55 -7.76
C ALA A 285 -26.80 -9.42 -8.49
N GLY A 286 -25.94 -10.08 -7.72
CA GLY A 286 -24.89 -10.95 -8.27
C GLY A 286 -23.61 -10.24 -8.72
N LEU A 287 -23.61 -8.91 -8.92
CA LEU A 287 -22.39 -8.20 -9.38
C LEU A 287 -21.24 -8.35 -8.39
N THR A 288 -21.49 -8.20 -7.09
CA THR A 288 -20.48 -8.44 -6.04
C THR A 288 -19.88 -9.84 -6.17
N THR A 289 -20.71 -10.87 -6.34
CA THR A 289 -20.25 -12.25 -6.52
C THR A 289 -19.38 -12.40 -7.76
N ILE A 290 -19.76 -11.77 -8.88
CA ILE A 290 -18.97 -11.78 -10.12
C ILE A 290 -17.60 -11.13 -9.89
N MET A 291 -17.57 -9.93 -9.30
CA MET A 291 -16.32 -9.20 -9.03
C MET A 291 -15.40 -9.99 -8.07
N GLU A 292 -15.94 -10.53 -6.98
CA GLU A 292 -15.18 -11.37 -6.06
C GLU A 292 -14.67 -12.65 -6.71
N THR A 293 -15.49 -13.29 -7.55
CA THR A 293 -15.11 -14.50 -8.29
C THR A 293 -14.00 -14.20 -9.28
N ALA A 294 -14.06 -13.06 -9.98
CA ALA A 294 -13.00 -12.63 -10.89
C ALA A 294 -11.67 -12.42 -10.15
N LEU A 295 -11.69 -11.81 -8.97
CA LEU A 295 -10.50 -11.63 -8.12
C LEU A 295 -9.94 -12.98 -7.63
N LYS A 296 -10.80 -13.92 -7.20
CA LYS A 296 -10.38 -15.28 -6.81
C LYS A 296 -9.82 -16.08 -7.99
N ALA A 297 -10.46 -15.98 -9.16
CA ALA A 297 -9.99 -16.60 -10.39
C ALA A 297 -8.62 -16.07 -10.79
N ARG A 298 -8.37 -14.76 -10.67
CA ARG A 298 -7.04 -14.15 -10.82
C ARG A 298 -6.04 -14.76 -9.84
N GLY A 299 -6.39 -14.91 -8.55
CA GLY A 299 -5.54 -15.57 -7.55
C GLY A 299 -5.18 -17.01 -7.94
N LEU A 300 -6.16 -17.81 -8.39
CA LEU A 300 -5.92 -19.17 -8.88
C LEU A 300 -5.03 -19.18 -10.12
N PHE A 301 -5.25 -18.26 -11.06
CA PHE A 301 -4.41 -18.13 -12.25
C PHE A 301 -2.97 -17.82 -11.87
N ILE A 302 -2.74 -16.88 -10.96
CA ILE A 302 -1.42 -16.55 -10.42
C ILE A 302 -0.76 -17.81 -9.83
N ARG A 303 -1.49 -18.57 -9.02
CA ARG A 303 -0.99 -19.76 -8.31
C ARG A 303 -0.37 -20.81 -9.23
N TYR A 304 -0.98 -21.05 -10.39
CA TYR A 304 -0.63 -22.18 -11.26
C TYR A 304 0.01 -21.77 -12.59
N PHE A 305 -0.15 -20.52 -13.03
CA PHE A 305 0.29 -20.11 -14.37
C PHE A 305 1.32 -18.99 -14.39
N MET A 306 1.52 -18.25 -13.29
CA MET A 306 2.49 -17.15 -13.25
C MET A 306 3.69 -17.49 -12.37
N LEU A 307 4.89 -17.48 -12.93
CA LEU A 307 6.13 -17.62 -12.15
C LEU A 307 6.23 -16.54 -11.04
N PRO A 308 6.90 -16.84 -9.90
CA PRO A 308 7.09 -15.84 -8.86
C PRO A 308 7.99 -14.69 -9.35
N ARG A 309 7.78 -13.49 -8.79
CA ARG A 309 8.66 -12.34 -9.08
C ARG A 309 10.07 -12.63 -8.58
N HIS A 310 11.07 -12.26 -9.36
CA HIS A 310 12.48 -12.35 -8.96
C HIS A 310 12.93 -11.05 -8.30
N LEU A 311 12.53 -9.89 -8.82
CA LEU A 311 12.85 -8.58 -8.24
C LEU A 311 11.68 -8.01 -7.42
N PRO A 312 11.96 -7.37 -6.26
CA PRO A 312 10.96 -6.58 -5.55
C PRO A 312 10.40 -5.47 -6.43
N ARG A 313 9.08 -5.32 -6.46
CA ARG A 313 8.40 -4.25 -7.18
C ARG A 313 8.39 -2.99 -6.32
N VAL A 314 9.51 -2.27 -6.31
CA VAL A 314 9.59 -0.98 -5.62
C VAL A 314 9.11 0.17 -6.49
N ARG A 315 8.51 1.19 -5.87
CA ARG A 315 8.12 2.42 -6.57
C ARG A 315 9.14 3.53 -6.41
N THR A 316 9.69 3.72 -5.22
CA THR A 316 10.55 4.85 -4.90
C THR A 316 11.97 4.63 -5.46
N GLY A 317 12.67 5.72 -5.81
CA GLY A 317 13.95 5.64 -6.54
C GLY A 317 15.06 4.91 -5.77
N LEU A 318 15.88 4.11 -6.47
CA LEU A 318 17.02 3.41 -5.85
C LEU A 318 18.13 4.37 -5.42
N ARG A 319 18.36 5.43 -6.20
CA ARG A 319 19.35 6.47 -5.99
C ARG A 319 18.77 7.82 -6.39
N ALA A 320 19.35 8.90 -5.87
CA ALA A 320 19.00 10.24 -6.32
C ALA A 320 19.59 10.50 -7.72
N ASN A 321 18.92 11.34 -8.50
CA ASN A 321 19.46 11.87 -9.75
C ASN A 321 20.46 13.01 -9.48
N LYS A 322 21.01 13.60 -10.55
CA LYS A 322 21.97 14.73 -10.48
C LYS A 322 21.46 15.96 -9.71
N ASP A 323 20.14 16.13 -9.60
CA ASP A 323 19.48 17.25 -8.91
C ASP A 323 19.09 16.90 -7.46
N ASN A 324 19.62 15.77 -6.96
CA ASN A 324 19.30 15.18 -5.67
C ASN A 324 17.80 14.85 -5.48
N LYS A 325 17.14 14.36 -6.53
CA LYS A 325 15.73 13.95 -6.52
C LYS A 325 15.59 12.46 -6.81
N TYR A 326 14.58 11.83 -6.21
CA TYR A 326 14.21 10.43 -6.46
C TYR A 326 13.11 10.35 -7.53
N VAL A 327 13.35 9.61 -8.59
CA VAL A 327 12.36 9.40 -9.67
C VAL A 327 11.58 8.11 -9.38
N PRO A 328 10.23 8.13 -9.33
CA PRO A 328 9.44 6.91 -9.20
C PRO A 328 9.65 5.95 -10.38
N PHE A 329 9.76 4.66 -10.11
CA PHE A 329 9.88 3.62 -11.17
C PHE A 329 8.61 3.45 -11.99
N TYR A 330 7.45 3.81 -11.44
CA TYR A 330 6.17 3.72 -12.14
C TYR A 330 5.15 4.70 -11.58
N HIS A 331 4.18 5.02 -12.44
CA HIS A 331 3.09 5.94 -12.19
C HIS A 331 1.75 5.22 -12.39
N LYS A 332 0.99 5.00 -11.31
CA LYS A 332 -0.26 4.22 -11.39
C LYS A 332 -1.37 4.98 -12.11
N TYR A 333 -1.60 6.23 -11.71
CA TYR A 333 -2.72 7.05 -12.19
C TYR A 333 -2.30 8.15 -13.18
N GLY A 334 -1.05 8.60 -13.13
CA GLY A 334 -0.54 9.69 -13.96
C GLY A 334 0.85 10.14 -13.51
N VAL A 335 1.53 10.91 -14.36
CA VAL A 335 2.88 11.38 -14.08
C VAL A 335 2.80 12.67 -13.26
N VAL A 336 3.12 12.59 -11.97
CA VAL A 336 3.24 13.75 -11.06
C VAL A 336 4.71 14.15 -10.88
N TYR A 337 5.55 13.17 -10.54
CA TYR A 337 6.98 13.36 -10.27
C TYR A 337 7.85 12.80 -11.39
N GLY A 338 7.63 13.24 -12.62
CA GLY A 338 8.41 12.79 -13.79
C GLY A 338 9.90 13.11 -13.69
N ASP A 339 10.24 14.27 -13.12
CA ASP A 339 11.61 14.72 -12.88
C ASP A 339 12.11 14.38 -11.45
N GLY A 340 11.33 13.59 -10.72
CA GLY A 340 11.59 13.18 -9.34
C GLY A 340 11.12 14.17 -8.27
N TYR A 341 11.22 13.72 -7.01
CA TYR A 341 10.84 14.45 -5.81
C TYR A 341 11.96 14.43 -4.77
N ARG A 342 11.89 15.39 -3.83
CA ARG A 342 12.61 15.33 -2.56
C ARG A 342 11.64 14.85 -1.49
N VAL A 343 12.11 14.05 -0.54
CA VAL A 343 11.22 13.42 0.45
C VAL A 343 10.55 14.48 1.33
N GLU A 344 11.30 15.51 1.69
CA GLU A 344 10.87 16.67 2.47
C GLU A 344 9.84 17.58 1.77
N ASP A 345 9.72 17.47 0.43
CA ASP A 345 8.80 18.29 -0.37
C ASP A 345 7.46 17.59 -0.64
N LEU A 346 7.34 16.29 -0.36
CA LEU A 346 6.09 15.53 -0.59
C LEU A 346 4.93 16.14 0.20
N GLY A 347 3.75 16.21 -0.42
CA GLY A 347 2.54 16.79 0.16
C GLY A 347 2.09 18.10 -0.49
N PRO A 348 1.08 18.76 0.12
CA PRO A 348 0.47 19.97 -0.45
C PRO A 348 1.46 21.11 -0.69
N ASP A 349 1.32 21.82 -1.81
CA ASP A 349 2.21 22.92 -2.22
C ASP A 349 2.42 23.98 -1.13
N LYS A 350 1.37 24.29 -0.38
CA LYS A 350 1.41 25.27 0.72
C LYS A 350 2.42 24.95 1.82
N PHE A 351 2.95 23.72 1.86
CA PHE A 351 3.89 23.21 2.85
C PHE A 351 5.31 22.94 2.30
N ILE A 352 5.55 23.14 1.01
CA ILE A 352 6.88 22.99 0.41
C ILE A 352 7.85 23.99 1.05
N GLY A 353 9.07 23.54 1.40
CA GLY A 353 10.09 24.37 2.03
C GLY A 353 9.78 24.86 3.45
N LYS A 354 8.66 24.43 4.06
CA LYS A 354 8.25 24.85 5.41
C LYS A 354 8.47 23.80 6.50
N CYS A 355 8.86 22.58 6.13
CA CYS A 355 9.12 21.54 7.10
C CYS A 355 10.46 21.81 7.80
N PRO A 356 10.53 21.89 9.14
CA PRO A 356 11.80 22.12 9.84
C PRO A 356 12.90 21.10 9.52
N VAL A 357 12.49 19.92 9.04
CA VAL A 357 13.32 18.78 8.64
C VAL A 357 14.11 19.05 7.35
N SER A 358 13.73 20.07 6.56
CA SER A 358 14.51 20.47 5.37
C SER A 358 15.83 21.17 5.72
N PHE A 359 16.16 21.35 6.99
CA PHE A 359 17.45 21.90 7.44
C PHE A 359 18.42 20.80 7.90
N HIS A 360 19.48 20.63 7.09
CA HIS A 360 20.77 19.95 7.28
C HIS A 360 20.95 18.56 6.63
N PRO A 361 22.04 18.30 5.86
CA PRO A 361 23.30 19.04 5.76
C PRO A 361 23.70 19.39 4.29
N SER A 362 23.41 20.60 3.86
CA SER A 362 24.31 21.34 2.96
C SER A 362 24.16 22.80 3.36
N GLY A 363 25.24 23.43 3.84
CA GLY A 363 25.22 24.74 4.50
C GLY A 363 24.88 25.93 3.60
N ILE A 364 23.70 25.94 3.01
CA ILE A 364 23.15 27.10 2.30
C ILE A 364 21.87 27.52 3.02
N THR A 365 22.04 28.43 3.96
CA THR A 365 20.96 29.26 4.49
C THR A 365 20.34 30.05 3.34
N PRO A 366 19.02 30.05 3.12
CA PRO A 366 18.39 31.11 2.36
C PRO A 366 18.57 32.40 3.16
N ALA A 367 19.13 33.43 2.53
CA ALA A 367 19.26 34.75 3.14
C ALA A 367 17.90 35.17 3.72
N ALA A 368 17.90 35.49 5.01
CA ALA A 368 16.77 36.08 5.69
C ALA A 368 16.45 37.43 5.02
N GLY A 369 15.42 37.43 4.18
CA GLY A 369 14.75 38.66 3.77
C GLY A 369 13.96 39.17 4.98
N SER A 370 14.48 40.23 5.59
CA SER A 370 13.76 41.02 6.57
C SER A 370 12.43 41.51 5.99
N SER A 371 11.31 41.08 6.55
CA SER A 371 10.08 41.87 6.51
C SER A 371 9.54 41.98 7.93
N SER A 372 9.64 43.19 8.45
CA SER A 372 9.08 43.68 9.70
C SER A 372 7.61 43.29 9.85
N LEU A 373 7.29 42.64 10.96
CA LEU A 373 5.97 42.68 11.55
C LEU A 373 5.74 44.09 12.11
N GLN A 374 5.00 44.89 11.36
CA GLN A 374 4.18 45.97 11.90
C GLN A 374 2.75 45.76 11.38
N ASP A 375 1.85 45.77 12.35
CA ASP A 375 0.41 46.01 12.27
C ASP A 375 -0.57 44.88 11.86
N LEU A 376 -1.44 44.61 12.85
CA LEU A 376 -2.76 43.95 12.88
C LEU A 376 -2.83 42.42 13.08
#